data_AF-A0AAV4UTH5-F1
#
_entry.id   AF-A0AAV4UTH5-F1
#
_cell.length_a   1.000
_cell.length_b   1.000
_cell.length_c   1.000
_cell.angle_alpha   90.00
_cell.angle_beta   90.00
_cell.angle_gamma   90.00
#
_symmetry.space_group_name_H-M   'P 1'
#
loop_
_entity.id
_entity.type
_entity.pdbx_description
1 polymer ?
#
loop_
_entity_poly.entity_id
_entity_poly.type
_entity_poly.pdbx_seq_one_letter_code
_entity_poly.pdbx_strand_id
1 'polypeptide(L)'
;MGCLIKGAVPVKDWSSKWFVPEAVYPERVYPPYLSGTGYVLSQDTVPILYRTALNTPFFYLEDIFITGVCQPSWSQTHQQSRL
;
A
#
# COMPACT_ATOMS: atom_id res chain seq x y z
N MET A 1 16.12 -2.18 -3.81
CA MET A 1 15.21 -1.51 -4.75
C MET A 1 13.87 -2.23 -4.67
N GLY A 2 12.76 -1.49 -4.52
CA GLY A 2 11.42 -2.07 -4.36
C GLY A 2 10.83 -2.60 -5.66
N CYS A 3 9.76 -3.39 -5.54
CA CYS A 3 8.99 -3.98 -6.63
C CYS A 3 7.53 -3.50 -6.57
N LEU A 4 6.97 -3.13 -7.72
CA LEU A 4 5.55 -2.81 -7.82
C LEU A 4 4.72 -4.10 -7.86
N ILE A 5 3.92 -4.31 -6.83
CA ILE A 5 3.04 -5.46 -6.69
C ILE A 5 1.63 -5.05 -7.12
N LYS A 6 1.03 -5.85 -8.00
CA LYS A 6 -0.35 -5.67 -8.48
C LYS A 6 -1.13 -6.95 -8.30
N GLY A 7 -2.41 -6.83 -7.95
CA GLY A 7 -3.30 -7.99 -7.84
C GLY A 7 -3.05 -8.89 -6.64
N ALA A 8 -2.25 -8.45 -5.66
CA ALA A 8 -2.02 -9.22 -4.44
C ALA A 8 -3.32 -9.33 -3.62
N VAL A 9 -3.56 -10.52 -3.08
CA VAL A 9 -4.73 -10.83 -2.27
C VAL A 9 -4.33 -11.01 -0.80
N PRO A 10 -5.21 -10.68 0.17
CA PRO A 10 -4.93 -10.91 1.59
C PRO A 10 -4.66 -12.38 1.90
N VAL A 11 -3.55 -12.66 2.60
CA VAL A 11 -3.22 -14.03 3.00
C VAL A 11 -4.17 -14.47 4.12
N LYS A 12 -4.83 -15.62 3.94
CA LYS A 12 -5.84 -16.15 4.88
C LYS A 12 -5.30 -17.26 5.80
N ASP A 13 -4.06 -17.67 5.61
CA ASP A 13 -3.37 -18.61 6.50
C ASP A 13 -2.87 -17.89 7.75
N TRP A 14 -3.42 -18.25 8.91
CA TRP A 14 -3.13 -17.66 10.22
C TRP A 14 -1.68 -17.84 10.69
N SER A 15 -0.96 -18.82 10.15
CA SER A 15 0.44 -19.08 10.49
C SER A 15 1.42 -18.17 9.73
N SER A 16 0.94 -17.48 8.70
CA SER A 16 1.75 -16.56 7.90
C SER A 16 1.95 -15.24 8.64
N LYS A 17 3.18 -14.70 8.58
CA LYS A 17 3.48 -13.33 9.03
C LYS A 17 2.64 -12.26 8.33
N TRP A 18 2.07 -12.59 7.16
CA TRP A 18 1.27 -11.70 6.34
C TRP A 18 -0.24 -11.98 6.45
N PHE A 19 -0.66 -12.74 7.47
CA PHE A 19 -2.05 -13.11 7.68
C PHE A 19 -2.97 -11.91 7.92
N VAL A 20 -3.96 -11.71 7.06
CA VAL A 20 -4.91 -10.59 7.17
C VAL A 20 -6.33 -11.12 7.32
N PRO A 21 -6.95 -10.98 8.51
CA PRO A 21 -8.35 -11.31 8.72
C PRO A 21 -9.26 -10.52 7.78
N GLU A 22 -10.35 -11.13 7.34
CA GLU A 22 -11.36 -10.46 6.50
C GLU A 22 -12.02 -9.28 7.22
N ALA A 23 -12.16 -9.34 8.54
CA ALA A 23 -12.64 -8.22 9.35
C ALA A 23 -11.70 -7.00 9.33
N VAL A 24 -10.39 -7.21 9.10
CA VAL A 24 -9.39 -6.13 9.02
C VAL A 24 -9.31 -5.56 7.61
N TYR A 25 -9.44 -6.42 6.60
CA TYR A 25 -9.43 -6.01 5.19
C TYR A 25 -10.49 -6.81 4.43
N PRO A 26 -11.69 -6.25 4.20
CA PRO A 26 -12.80 -6.95 3.57
C PRO A 26 -12.67 -7.03 2.04
N GLU A 27 -11.84 -6.17 1.44
CA GLU A 27 -11.65 -6.16 0.00
C GLU A 27 -10.84 -7.39 -0.47
N ARG A 28 -11.15 -7.86 -1.67
CA ARG A 28 -10.55 -9.08 -2.22
C ARG A 28 -9.09 -8.90 -2.65
N VAL A 29 -8.73 -7.70 -3.08
CA VAL A 29 -7.44 -7.39 -3.72
C VAL A 29 -6.91 -6.09 -3.15
N TYR A 30 -5.62 -6.04 -2.81
CA TYR A 30 -4.97 -4.81 -2.39
C TYR A 30 -4.86 -3.81 -3.55
N PRO A 31 -4.91 -2.49 -3.29
CA PRO A 31 -4.46 -1.51 -4.26
C PRO A 31 -3.00 -1.82 -4.66
N PRO A 32 -2.55 -1.44 -5.87
CA PRO A 32 -1.14 -1.53 -6.22
C PRO A 32 -0.26 -0.87 -5.18
N TYR A 33 0.81 -1.54 -4.76
CA TYR A 33 1.72 -1.04 -3.74
C TYR A 33 3.17 -1.42 -4.07
N LEU A 34 4.13 -0.71 -3.49
CA LEU A 34 5.54 -1.03 -3.58
C LEU A 34 5.95 -1.90 -2.40
N SER A 35 6.68 -2.98 -2.67
CA SER A 35 7.28 -3.79 -1.60
C SER A 35 8.78 -3.91 -1.75
N GLY A 36 9.50 -4.00 -0.65
CA GLY A 36 10.93 -4.28 -0.62
C GLY A 36 11.64 -3.59 0.54
N THR A 37 12.97 -3.50 0.47
CA THR A 37 13.78 -2.91 1.55
C THR A 37 13.59 -1.39 1.71
N GLY A 38 12.98 -0.72 0.71
CA GLY A 38 12.69 0.71 0.77
C GLY A 38 12.26 1.29 -0.59
N TYR A 39 11.64 2.47 -0.52
CA TYR A 39 11.17 3.27 -1.66
C TYR A 39 11.59 4.74 -1.49
N VAL A 40 11.75 5.45 -2.60
CA VAL A 40 12.08 6.88 -2.63
C VAL A 40 10.82 7.66 -2.98
N LEU A 41 10.52 8.69 -2.21
CA LEU A 41 9.36 9.56 -2.41
C LEU A 41 9.82 10.99 -2.66
N SER A 42 9.07 11.69 -3.50
CA SER A 42 9.25 13.14 -3.67
C SER A 42 8.81 13.88 -2.41
N GLN A 43 9.50 14.97 -2.07
CA GLN A 43 9.26 15.74 -0.84
C GLN A 43 7.84 16.30 -0.76
N ASP A 44 7.25 16.65 -1.90
CA ASP A 44 5.87 17.13 -2.04
C ASP A 44 4.81 16.07 -1.67
N THR A 45 5.15 14.79 -1.81
CA THR A 45 4.24 13.67 -1.58
C THR A 45 4.14 13.31 -0.09
N VAL A 46 5.22 13.52 0.67
CA VAL A 46 5.29 13.24 2.12
C VAL A 46 4.16 13.89 2.93
N PRO A 47 3.89 15.21 2.84
CA PRO A 47 2.82 15.83 3.62
C PRO A 47 1.42 15.34 3.22
N ILE A 48 1.24 14.92 1.96
CA ILE A 48 -0.03 14.35 1.48
C ILE A 48 -0.24 12.98 2.12
N LEU A 49 0.75 12.08 2.00
CA LEU A 49 0.71 10.74 2.61
C LEU A 49 0.50 10.82 4.13
N TYR A 50 1.18 11.74 4.81
CA TYR A 50 1.02 11.93 6.25
C TYR A 50 -0.41 12.29 6.63
N ARG A 51 -1.02 13.26 5.93
CA ARG A 51 -2.42 13.66 6.18
C ARG A 51 -3.39 12.53 5.85
N THR A 52 -3.17 11.79 4.76
CA THR A 52 -4.01 10.65 4.40
C THR A 52 -3.92 9.55 5.45
N ALA A 53 -2.70 9.22 5.91
CA ALA A 53 -2.48 8.20 6.93
C ALA A 53 -3.19 8.53 8.25
N LEU A 54 -3.22 9.80 8.66
CA LEU A 54 -3.96 10.23 9.86
C LEU A 54 -5.48 10.07 9.75
N ASN A 55 -6.03 10.09 8.53
CA ASN A 55 -7.46 9.94 8.27
C ASN A 55 -7.85 8.53 7.83
N THR A 56 -6.88 7.61 7.72
CA THR A 56 -7.11 6.25 7.25
C THR A 56 -7.03 5.29 8.43
N PRO A 57 -7.95 4.31 8.56
CA PRO A 57 -7.83 3.25 9.54
C PRO A 57 -6.47 2.58 9.45
N PHE A 58 -5.81 2.43 10.59
CA PHE A 58 -4.47 1.87 10.65
C PHE A 58 -4.45 0.44 10.08
N PHE A 59 -3.48 0.18 9.21
CA PHE A 59 -3.22 -1.15 8.66
C PHE A 59 -1.76 -1.51 8.90
N TYR A 60 -1.53 -2.67 9.53
CA TYR A 60 -0.24 -2.99 10.13
C TYR A 60 0.84 -3.41 9.11
N LEU A 61 0.46 -3.69 7.85
CA LEU A 61 1.39 -3.94 6.76
C LEU A 61 1.76 -2.60 6.11
N GLU A 62 2.93 -2.07 6.44
CA GLU A 62 3.37 -0.72 6.14
C GLU A 62 3.50 -0.45 4.65
N ASP A 63 4.03 -1.40 3.88
CA ASP A 63 4.18 -1.29 2.43
C ASP A 63 2.80 -1.08 1.77
N ILE A 64 1.81 -1.87 2.19
CA ILE A 64 0.43 -1.79 1.69
C ILE A 64 -0.24 -0.53 2.19
N PHE A 65 -0.07 -0.19 3.47
CA PHE A 65 -0.71 0.97 4.10
C PHE A 65 -0.21 2.28 3.48
N ILE A 66 1.11 2.49 3.43
CA ILE A 66 1.70 3.76 3.01
C ILE A 66 1.65 3.91 1.49
N THR A 67 2.07 2.89 0.75
CA THR A 67 2.26 3.01 -0.71
C THR A 67 1.08 2.50 -1.54
N GLY A 68 0.08 1.87 -0.90
CA GLY A 68 -1.16 1.45 -1.54
C GLY A 68 -2.37 2.23 -1.04
N VAL A 69 -2.73 2.03 0.24
CA VAL A 69 -3.97 2.57 0.82
C VAL A 69 -3.92 4.09 1.00
N CYS A 70 -2.83 4.64 1.52
CA CYS A 70 -2.67 6.08 1.75
C CYS A 70 -2.28 6.86 0.49
N GLN A 71 -1.99 6.16 -0.61
CA GLN A 71 -1.54 6.80 -1.84
C GLN A 71 -2.70 7.53 -2.54
N PRO A 72 -2.51 8.78 -2.99
CA PRO A 72 -3.51 9.48 -3.78
C PRO A 72 -3.79 8.78 -5.12
N SER A 73 -5.05 8.80 -5.56
CA SER A 73 -5.48 8.18 -6.82
C SER A 73 -4.71 8.71 -8.05
N TRP A 74 -4.38 10.00 -8.09
CA TRP A 74 -3.63 10.60 -9.20
C TRP A 74 -2.18 10.11 -9.30
N SER A 75 -1.58 9.70 -8.18
CA SER A 75 -0.19 9.21 -8.14
C SER A 75 -0.07 7.83 -8.79
N GLN A 76 -1.12 7.01 -8.76
CA GLN A 76 -1.14 5.70 -9.42
C GLN A 76 -1.08 5.82 -10.95
N THR A 77 -1.70 6.86 -11.51
CA THR A 77 -1.72 7.13 -12.96
C THR A 77 -0.33 7.47 -13.51
N HIS A 78 0.47 8.25 -12.77
CA HIS A 78 1.82 8.64 -13.20
C HIS A 78 2.84 7.49 -13.15
N GLN A 79 2.59 6.48 -12.32
CA GLN A 79 3.46 5.31 -12.19
C GLN A 79 3.20 4.26 -13.27
N GLN A 80 2.03 4.30 -13.92
CA GLN A 80 1.66 3.46 -15.06
C GLN A 80 2.15 3.98 -16.41
N SER A 81 2.48 5.27 -16.54
CA SER A 81 2.89 5.88 -17.83
C SER A 81 4.40 5.97 -18.06
N ARG A 82 5.22 5.54 -17.09
CA ARG A 82 6.70 5.54 -17.18
C ARG A 82 7.32 4.15 -17.26
N LEU A 83 6.51 3.13 -17.53
CA LEU A 83 6.94 1.75 -17.81
C LEU A 83 6.51 1.33 -19.21
#